data_AF-A0A6L7N279-F1
#
_entry.id   AF-A0A6L7N279-F1
#
_cell.length_a   1.000
_cell.length_b   1.000
_cell.length_c   1.000
_cell.angle_alpha   90.00
_cell.angle_beta   90.00
_cell.angle_gamma   90.00
#
_symmetry.space_group_name_H-M   'P 1'
#
loop_
_entity.id
_entity.type
_entity.pdbx_description
1 polymer ?
#
loop_
_entity_poly.entity_id
_entity_poly.type
_entity_poly.pdbx_seq_one_letter_code
_entity_poly.pdbx_strand_id
1 'polypeptide(L)'
;MSEPRFTPLADAEPRDAWADEARDFTPWLFENIDFLADALGVELEATDMEVAVEGFSADIVARDVKTDERVLIENQLEASDHRHLGQILTYLAGVDAKTVVWVARSFQGAHRSAIRWLNEHTGEEFAFFAVRLRVVRIGDSPFAPVFEVVEQPNHWERTLSRRTNAAESELTRLRQRFWSRYLDLNPEVFPPTRHSNVWVPMLSSGEVILSMYVGSKTSGMFLRGRWGSDGEQLQPLMHQHAEILDDALGPNRSTGGGHYYGIAKEVAVRDQSRWDELIEWMEAGRRRYAEVFRQIEAHSADTIPDDPGLAASADA
;
A
#
# COMPACT_ATOMS: atom_id res chain seq x y z
N MET A 1 -42.21 1.34 -3.62
CA MET A 1 -40.81 1.06 -4.01
C MET A 1 -40.16 2.41 -4.21
N SER A 2 -39.10 2.72 -3.46
CA SER A 2 -38.37 3.97 -3.65
C SER A 2 -37.65 3.92 -4.99
N GLU A 3 -37.80 4.96 -5.82
CA GLU A 3 -37.02 5.08 -7.05
C GLU A 3 -35.51 5.14 -6.72
N PRO A 4 -34.64 4.52 -7.53
CA PRO A 4 -33.20 4.63 -7.36
C PRO A 4 -32.76 6.08 -7.59
N ARG A 5 -32.03 6.65 -6.62
CA ARG A 5 -31.40 7.97 -6.74
C ARG A 5 -29.98 7.83 -7.26
N PHE A 6 -29.63 8.60 -8.28
CA PHE A 6 -28.29 8.65 -8.86
C PHE A 6 -27.68 10.03 -8.61
N THR A 7 -26.54 10.07 -7.95
CA THR A 7 -25.75 11.29 -7.74
C THR A 7 -24.59 11.30 -8.74
N PRO A 8 -24.34 12.40 -9.45
CA PRO A 8 -23.25 12.48 -10.41
C PRO A 8 -21.88 12.42 -9.71
N LEU A 9 -20.91 11.81 -10.39
CA LEU A 9 -19.50 11.88 -10.02
C LEU A 9 -18.99 13.31 -10.27
N ALA A 10 -18.35 13.91 -9.27
CA ALA A 10 -17.74 15.23 -9.38
C ALA A 10 -16.21 15.11 -9.28
N ASP A 11 -15.50 15.83 -10.15
CA ASP A 11 -14.07 16.06 -10.00
C ASP A 11 -13.82 17.07 -8.88
N ALA A 12 -12.78 16.80 -8.09
CA ALA A 12 -12.22 17.70 -7.09
C ALA A 12 -10.77 18.06 -7.45
N GLU A 13 -10.27 19.13 -6.87
CA GLU A 13 -8.86 19.48 -7.03
C GLU A 13 -8.02 18.50 -6.20
N PRO A 14 -6.91 17.93 -6.72
CA PRO A 14 -6.05 17.06 -5.92
C PRO A 14 -5.58 17.70 -4.61
N ARG A 15 -5.43 19.03 -4.61
CA ARG A 15 -5.07 19.83 -3.43
C ARG A 15 -6.14 19.88 -2.34
N ASP A 16 -7.38 19.52 -2.66
CA ASP A 16 -8.45 19.38 -1.67
C ASP A 16 -8.32 18.07 -0.87
N ALA A 17 -7.69 17.04 -1.47
CA ALA A 17 -7.42 15.76 -0.81
C ALA A 17 -6.02 15.71 -0.18
N TRP A 18 -5.02 16.31 -0.82
CA TRP A 18 -3.64 16.37 -0.35
C TRP A 18 -3.11 17.80 -0.46
N ALA A 19 -2.94 18.47 0.67
CA ALA A 19 -2.55 19.88 0.68
C ALA A 19 -1.10 20.07 0.19
N ASP A 20 -0.23 19.07 0.42
CA ASP A 20 1.18 19.07 0.11
C ASP A 20 1.60 17.77 -0.59
N GLU A 21 2.42 17.90 -1.63
CA GLU A 21 2.88 16.76 -2.41
C GLU A 21 3.82 15.85 -1.61
N ALA A 22 4.88 16.41 -1.05
CA ALA A 22 5.90 15.66 -0.33
C ALA A 22 5.39 15.13 1.03
N ARG A 23 4.54 15.90 1.71
CA ARG A 23 4.07 15.56 3.06
C ARG A 23 2.78 14.75 3.09
N ASP A 24 1.92 14.88 2.07
CA ASP A 24 0.62 14.21 2.07
C ASP A 24 0.50 13.21 0.92
N PHE A 25 0.76 13.63 -0.33
CA PHE A 25 0.50 12.78 -1.49
C PHE A 25 1.53 11.66 -1.68
N THR A 26 2.83 11.96 -1.61
CA THR A 26 3.90 10.96 -1.78
C THR A 26 3.80 9.85 -0.73
N PRO A 27 3.65 10.14 0.59
CA PRO A 27 3.47 9.10 1.59
C PRO A 27 2.17 8.31 1.38
N TRP A 28 1.07 8.99 1.05
CA TRP A 28 -0.18 8.32 0.75
C TRP A 28 -0.04 7.37 -0.45
N LEU A 29 0.59 7.79 -1.55
CA LEU A 29 0.79 6.98 -2.74
C LEU A 29 1.72 5.79 -2.47
N PHE A 30 2.73 5.99 -1.63
CA PHE A 30 3.63 4.92 -1.19
C PHE A 30 2.87 3.80 -0.45
N GLU A 31 1.99 4.18 0.47
CA GLU A 31 1.17 3.24 1.25
C GLU A 31 0.03 2.59 0.42
N ASN A 32 -0.47 3.33 -0.58
CA ASN A 32 -1.63 2.98 -1.40
C ASN A 32 -1.20 2.72 -2.86
N ILE A 33 -0.04 2.10 -3.03
CA ILE A 33 0.57 1.84 -4.34
C ILE A 33 -0.28 0.91 -5.22
N ASP A 34 -1.21 0.17 -4.60
CA ASP A 34 -2.18 -0.70 -5.26
C ASP A 34 -3.11 0.05 -6.21
N PHE A 35 -3.49 1.31 -5.90
CA PHE A 35 -4.30 2.11 -6.81
C PHE A 35 -3.58 2.39 -8.14
N LEU A 36 -2.28 2.67 -8.06
CA LEU A 36 -1.45 2.88 -9.24
C LEU A 36 -1.16 1.56 -9.95
N ALA A 37 -0.87 0.50 -9.19
CA ALA A 37 -0.61 -0.84 -9.73
C ALA A 37 -1.81 -1.37 -10.53
N ASP A 38 -3.02 -1.22 -10.00
CA ASP A 38 -4.27 -1.62 -10.65
C ASP A 38 -4.48 -0.84 -11.97
N ALA A 39 -4.17 0.46 -12.01
CA ALA A 39 -4.23 1.27 -13.23
C ALA A 39 -3.22 0.85 -14.30
N LEU A 40 -2.02 0.41 -13.87
CA LEU A 40 -0.96 -0.06 -14.75
C LEU A 40 -1.15 -1.53 -15.19
N GLY A 41 -2.00 -2.29 -14.50
CA GLY A 41 -2.21 -3.72 -14.73
C GLY A 41 -1.06 -4.60 -14.22
N VAL A 42 -0.31 -4.13 -13.22
CA VAL A 42 0.82 -4.84 -12.60
C VAL A 42 0.62 -4.99 -11.08
N GLU A 43 1.53 -5.71 -10.43
CA GLU A 43 1.57 -5.77 -8.97
C GLU A 43 2.81 -5.02 -8.51
N LEU A 44 2.63 -3.98 -7.68
CA LEU A 44 3.72 -3.16 -7.17
C LEU A 44 3.84 -3.32 -5.65
N GLU A 45 5.08 -3.31 -5.18
CA GLU A 45 5.44 -3.18 -3.77
C GLU A 45 6.35 -1.96 -3.63
N ALA A 46 5.89 -0.91 -2.95
CA ALA A 46 6.71 0.26 -2.68
C ALA A 46 7.83 -0.10 -1.69
N THR A 47 9.08 0.26 -1.99
CA THR A 47 10.25 -0.13 -1.20
C THR A 47 10.90 1.03 -0.49
N ASP A 48 11.00 2.20 -1.15
CA ASP A 48 11.68 3.37 -0.60
C ASP A 48 10.98 4.66 -1.06
N MET A 49 11.10 5.72 -0.24
CA MET A 49 10.73 7.10 -0.59
C MET A 49 11.97 7.99 -0.57
N GLU A 50 11.94 9.08 -1.33
CA GLU A 50 12.99 10.11 -1.36
C GLU A 50 14.40 9.52 -1.57
N VAL A 51 14.53 8.63 -2.57
CA VAL A 51 15.80 7.94 -2.80
C VAL A 51 16.78 8.88 -3.47
N ALA A 52 17.83 9.24 -2.74
CA ALA A 52 18.94 10.02 -3.26
C ALA A 52 19.66 9.27 -4.40
N VAL A 53 19.70 9.89 -5.57
CA VAL A 53 20.45 9.46 -6.75
C VAL A 53 21.41 10.58 -7.08
N GLU A 54 22.65 10.43 -6.59
CA GLU A 54 23.70 11.46 -6.62
C GLU A 54 23.26 12.77 -5.94
N GLY A 55 22.67 13.70 -6.69
CA GLY A 55 22.21 15.02 -6.24
C GLY A 55 20.72 15.29 -6.44
N PHE A 56 19.96 14.29 -6.88
CA PHE A 56 18.51 14.35 -7.08
C PHE A 56 17.82 13.30 -6.21
N SER A 57 16.50 13.39 -6.03
CA SER A 57 15.72 12.51 -5.17
C SER A 57 14.52 11.96 -5.92
N ALA A 58 14.51 10.65 -6.18
CA ALA A 58 13.34 9.97 -6.70
C ALA A 58 12.22 9.96 -5.66
N ASP A 59 10.98 10.26 -6.04
CA ASP A 59 9.89 10.37 -5.06
C ASP A 59 9.58 9.01 -4.43
N ILE A 60 9.27 8.01 -5.26
CA ILE A 60 8.99 6.64 -4.82
C ILE A 60 9.75 5.65 -5.69
N VAL A 61 10.33 4.66 -5.02
CA VAL A 61 10.84 3.45 -5.65
C VAL A 61 9.94 2.29 -5.24
N ALA A 62 9.49 1.55 -6.25
CA ALA A 62 8.72 0.34 -6.09
C ALA A 62 9.38 -0.83 -6.81
N ARG A 63 8.80 -2.01 -6.63
CA ARG A 63 9.22 -3.25 -7.27
C ARG A 63 8.01 -3.92 -7.89
N ASP A 64 8.12 -4.33 -9.15
CA ASP A 64 7.14 -5.25 -9.75
C ASP A 64 7.26 -6.59 -9.02
N VAL A 65 6.19 -6.99 -8.32
CA VAL A 65 6.16 -8.20 -7.48
C VAL A 65 6.42 -9.46 -8.31
N LYS A 66 6.02 -9.45 -9.59
CA LYS A 66 6.21 -10.57 -10.51
C LYS A 66 7.63 -10.59 -11.02
N THR A 67 8.13 -9.50 -11.60
CA THR A 67 9.44 -9.52 -12.27
C THR A 67 10.62 -9.24 -11.33
N ASP A 68 10.37 -8.77 -10.11
CA ASP A 68 11.36 -8.24 -9.16
C ASP A 68 12.11 -7.01 -9.71
N GLU A 69 11.65 -6.45 -10.84
CA GLU A 69 12.26 -5.28 -11.47
C GLU A 69 11.90 -4.00 -10.72
N ARG A 70 12.86 -3.08 -10.67
CA ARG A 70 12.70 -1.78 -10.04
C ARG A 70 11.82 -0.88 -10.90
N VAL A 71 10.85 -0.25 -10.24
CA VAL A 71 9.92 0.72 -10.81
C VAL A 71 10.20 2.06 -10.13
N LEU A 72 10.48 3.06 -10.94
CA LEU A 72 10.64 4.43 -10.50
C LEU A 72 9.31 5.17 -10.65
N ILE A 73 8.92 5.92 -9.64
CA ILE A 73 7.66 6.66 -9.63
C ILE A 73 7.95 8.10 -9.23
N GLU A 74 7.62 9.02 -10.12
CA GLU A 74 7.69 10.46 -9.91
C GLU A 74 6.27 11.00 -9.86
N ASN A 75 5.91 11.74 -8.83
CA ASN A 75 4.52 12.10 -8.59
C ASN A 75 4.35 13.59 -8.32
N GLN A 76 3.36 14.20 -8.99
CA GLN A 76 3.07 15.60 -8.78
C GLN A 76 1.58 15.96 -8.72
N LEU A 77 1.21 16.91 -7.87
CA LEU A 77 -0.16 17.42 -7.73
C LEU A 77 -0.50 18.51 -8.78
N GLU A 78 0.54 19.08 -9.41
CA GLU A 78 0.43 20.03 -10.51
C GLU A 78 0.32 19.37 -11.89
N ALA A 79 0.12 20.19 -12.91
CA ALA A 79 0.33 19.79 -14.30
C ALA A 79 1.81 19.46 -14.56
N SER A 80 2.06 18.45 -15.39
CA SER A 80 3.39 18.02 -15.82
C SER A 80 4.29 19.20 -16.21
N ASP A 81 5.54 19.19 -15.77
CA ASP A 81 6.53 20.23 -16.04
C ASP A 81 7.86 19.65 -16.56
N HIS A 82 8.75 20.53 -17.04
CA HIS A 82 10.06 20.14 -17.53
C HIS A 82 11.03 19.70 -16.43
N ARG A 83 10.77 20.09 -15.17
CA ARG A 83 11.62 19.74 -14.04
C ARG A 83 11.51 18.24 -13.76
N HIS A 84 10.28 17.72 -13.62
CA HIS A 84 10.06 16.29 -13.39
C HIS A 84 10.47 15.45 -14.60
N LEU A 85 10.23 15.91 -15.84
CA LEU A 85 10.76 15.22 -17.01
C LEU A 85 12.30 15.15 -17.00
N GLY A 86 12.98 16.23 -16.62
CA GLY A 86 14.44 16.25 -16.46
C GLY A 86 14.93 15.29 -15.38
N GLN A 87 14.23 15.23 -14.25
CA GLN A 87 14.48 14.29 -13.15
C GLN A 87 14.36 12.84 -13.64
N ILE A 88 13.24 12.48 -14.28
CA ILE A 88 13.01 11.16 -14.89
C ILE A 88 14.18 10.74 -15.79
N LEU A 89 14.61 11.62 -16.69
CA LEU A 89 15.71 11.33 -17.63
C LEU A 89 17.05 11.15 -16.92
N THR A 90 17.28 11.88 -15.83
CA THR A 90 18.51 11.77 -15.04
C THR A 90 18.51 10.48 -14.22
N TYR A 91 17.35 10.06 -13.68
CA TYR A 91 17.24 8.82 -12.92
C TYR A 91 17.44 7.58 -13.77
N LEU A 92 17.03 7.57 -15.04
CA LEU A 92 17.32 6.46 -15.96
C LEU A 92 18.81 6.15 -16.07
N ALA A 93 19.69 7.12 -15.82
CA ALA A 93 21.13 6.92 -15.84
C ALA A 93 21.70 6.43 -14.51
N GLY A 94 21.06 6.75 -13.38
CA GLY A 94 21.58 6.48 -12.02
C GLY A 94 20.86 5.37 -11.25
N VAL A 95 19.64 5.03 -11.64
CA VAL A 95 18.81 3.99 -11.05
C VAL A 95 18.65 2.89 -12.09
N ASP A 96 18.99 1.64 -11.75
CA ASP A 96 18.72 0.45 -12.58
C ASP A 96 17.21 0.11 -12.60
N ALA A 97 16.39 1.12 -12.88
CA ALA A 97 14.95 1.04 -13.05
C ALA A 97 14.63 0.98 -14.53
N LYS A 98 13.91 -0.06 -14.90
CA LYS A 98 13.47 -0.30 -16.28
C LYS A 98 12.07 0.24 -16.53
N THR A 99 11.27 0.37 -15.48
CA THR A 99 9.93 0.95 -15.56
C THR A 99 9.92 2.30 -14.86
N VAL A 100 9.39 3.32 -15.53
CA VAL A 100 9.19 4.66 -14.96
C VAL A 100 7.72 5.04 -15.08
N VAL A 101 7.16 5.53 -13.99
CA VAL A 101 5.78 5.99 -13.91
C VAL A 101 5.77 7.44 -13.47
N TRP A 102 5.35 8.33 -14.37
CA TRP A 102 5.13 9.73 -14.05
C TRP A 102 3.66 9.94 -13.73
N VAL A 103 3.35 10.30 -12.50
CA VAL A 103 2.01 10.66 -12.04
C VAL A 103 1.87 12.18 -12.01
N ALA A 104 0.86 12.74 -12.68
CA ALA A 104 0.59 14.18 -12.62
C ALA A 104 -0.90 14.46 -12.73
N ARG A 105 -1.39 15.59 -12.20
CA ARG A 105 -2.81 15.98 -12.35
C ARG A 105 -3.24 16.10 -13.81
N SER A 106 -2.36 16.60 -14.66
CA SER A 106 -2.59 16.70 -16.10
C SER A 106 -1.27 16.69 -16.85
N PHE A 107 -1.31 16.25 -18.10
CA PHE A 107 -0.14 16.23 -18.97
C PHE A 107 -0.26 17.20 -20.12
N GLN A 108 0.77 18.03 -20.30
CA GLN A 108 0.93 18.83 -21.50
C GLN A 108 1.18 17.93 -22.71
N GLY A 109 0.71 18.34 -23.88
CA GLY A 109 0.88 17.56 -25.12
C GLY A 109 2.35 17.25 -25.43
N ALA A 110 3.26 18.20 -25.18
CA ALA A 110 4.70 18.00 -25.38
C ALA A 110 5.28 16.93 -24.45
N HIS A 111 4.86 16.90 -23.17
CA HIS A 111 5.33 15.87 -22.21
C HIS A 111 4.79 14.49 -22.55
N ARG A 112 3.52 14.36 -22.96
CA ARG A 112 2.98 13.08 -23.47
C ARG A 112 3.76 12.59 -24.69
N SER A 113 4.02 13.48 -25.63
CA SER A 113 4.83 13.16 -26.82
C SER A 113 6.25 12.75 -26.46
N ALA A 114 6.86 13.36 -25.43
CA ALA A 114 8.18 12.97 -24.96
C ALA A 114 8.18 11.56 -24.36
N ILE A 115 7.20 11.23 -23.50
CA ILE A 115 7.05 9.86 -22.95
C ILE A 115 6.81 8.83 -24.07
N ARG A 116 5.98 9.17 -25.05
CA ARG A 116 5.79 8.32 -26.24
C ARG A 116 7.08 8.12 -27.02
N TRP A 117 7.82 9.20 -27.27
CA TRP A 117 9.09 9.14 -27.98
C TRP A 117 10.07 8.22 -27.25
N LEU A 118 10.15 8.30 -25.91
CA LEU A 118 10.97 7.39 -25.12
C LEU A 118 10.56 5.92 -25.36
N ASN A 119 9.29 5.59 -25.21
CA ASN A 119 8.77 4.24 -25.46
C ASN A 119 9.06 3.70 -26.88
N GLU A 120 9.18 4.59 -27.87
CA GLU A 120 9.47 4.21 -29.27
C GLU A 120 10.98 4.06 -29.56
N HIS A 121 11.85 4.67 -28.74
CA HIS A 121 13.27 4.80 -29.04
C HIS A 121 14.20 4.20 -27.97
N THR A 122 13.66 3.66 -26.88
CA THR A 122 14.41 2.84 -25.91
C THR A 122 14.20 1.34 -26.18
N GLY A 123 15.05 0.49 -25.58
CA GLY A 123 14.91 -0.97 -25.68
C GLY A 123 13.58 -1.49 -25.10
N GLU A 124 13.14 -2.68 -25.53
CA GLU A 124 11.88 -3.32 -25.08
C GLU A 124 11.85 -3.60 -23.56
N GLU A 125 13.01 -3.62 -22.92
CA GLU A 125 13.14 -3.74 -21.47
C GLU A 125 12.66 -2.48 -20.74
N PHE A 126 12.64 -1.32 -21.39
CA PHE A 126 12.20 -0.06 -20.79
C PHE A 126 10.70 0.18 -21.00
N ALA A 127 10.06 0.73 -19.97
CA ALA A 127 8.64 1.06 -20.00
C ALA A 127 8.37 2.40 -19.33
N PHE A 128 7.81 3.35 -20.08
CA PHE A 128 7.49 4.70 -19.58
C PHE A 128 5.98 4.91 -19.56
N PHE A 129 5.47 5.31 -18.41
CA PHE A 129 4.05 5.59 -18.21
C PHE A 129 3.84 7.06 -17.86
N ALA A 130 2.84 7.67 -18.48
CA ALA A 130 2.25 8.92 -18.01
C ALA A 130 0.87 8.59 -17.44
N VAL A 131 0.66 8.87 -16.16
CA VAL A 131 -0.54 8.53 -15.41
C VAL A 131 -1.17 9.80 -14.88
N ARG A 132 -2.36 10.12 -15.39
CA ARG A 132 -3.12 11.26 -14.92
C ARG A 132 -3.80 10.95 -13.59
N LEU A 133 -3.53 11.77 -12.58
CA LEU A 133 -4.21 11.75 -11.30
C LEU A 133 -5.48 12.60 -11.36
N ARG A 134 -6.60 12.02 -10.96
CA ARG A 134 -7.84 12.73 -10.65
C ARG A 134 -8.27 12.40 -9.23
N VAL A 135 -8.95 13.35 -8.61
CA VAL A 135 -9.67 13.11 -7.35
C VAL A 135 -11.15 13.32 -7.63
N VAL A 136 -11.98 12.36 -7.23
CA VAL A 136 -13.42 12.39 -7.49
C VAL A 136 -14.20 12.12 -6.22
N ARG A 137 -15.47 12.52 -6.19
CA ARG A 137 -16.42 12.22 -5.09
C ARG A 137 -17.85 12.10 -5.61
N ILE A 138 -18.70 11.39 -4.88
CA ILE A 138 -20.13 11.28 -5.15
C ILE A 138 -20.89 11.88 -3.97
N GLY A 139 -21.55 13.02 -4.18
CA GLY A 139 -22.22 13.75 -3.10
C GLY A 139 -21.23 14.13 -1.99
N ASP A 140 -21.51 13.68 -0.77
CA ASP A 140 -20.67 13.92 0.42
C ASP A 140 -19.79 12.72 0.81
N SER A 141 -19.52 11.82 -0.14
CA SER A 141 -18.55 10.74 0.08
C SER A 141 -17.14 11.29 0.35
N PRO A 142 -16.28 10.51 1.01
CA PRO A 142 -14.84 10.75 0.98
C PRO A 142 -14.31 10.86 -0.46
N PHE A 143 -13.15 11.49 -0.59
CA PHE A 143 -12.43 11.59 -1.86
C PHE A 143 -11.95 10.21 -2.32
N ALA A 144 -12.06 9.96 -3.62
CA ALA A 144 -11.55 8.78 -4.28
C ALA A 144 -10.48 9.17 -5.32
N PRO A 145 -9.28 8.59 -5.25
CA PRO A 145 -8.25 8.77 -6.27
C PRO A 145 -8.58 7.95 -7.52
N VAL A 146 -8.32 8.52 -8.68
CA VAL A 146 -8.44 7.83 -9.97
C VAL A 146 -7.16 8.05 -10.75
N PHE A 147 -6.51 6.95 -11.11
CA PHE A 147 -5.30 6.93 -11.92
C PHE A 147 -5.66 6.52 -13.34
N GLU A 148 -5.45 7.40 -14.31
CA GLU A 148 -5.74 7.16 -15.72
C GLU A 148 -4.43 7.11 -16.51
N VAL A 149 -4.09 5.94 -17.07
CA VAL A 149 -2.91 5.83 -17.94
C VAL A 149 -3.18 6.58 -19.24
N VAL A 150 -2.44 7.66 -19.48
CA VAL A 150 -2.59 8.51 -20.67
C VAL A 150 -1.50 8.28 -21.72
N GLU A 151 -0.34 7.74 -21.32
CA GLU A 151 0.66 7.16 -22.24
C GLU A 151 1.29 5.93 -21.60
N GLN A 152 1.60 4.92 -22.42
CA GLN A 152 2.24 3.67 -22.02
C GLN A 152 3.01 3.06 -23.20
N PRO A 153 3.86 2.04 -23.01
CA PRO A 153 4.54 1.36 -24.09
C PRO A 153 3.56 0.73 -25.10
N ASN A 154 3.96 0.72 -26.37
CA ASN A 154 3.21 0.03 -27.41
C ASN A 154 3.13 -1.47 -27.10
N HIS A 155 1.95 -2.07 -27.31
CA HIS A 155 1.70 -3.49 -27.01
C HIS A 155 1.89 -3.90 -25.54
N TRP A 156 1.79 -2.96 -24.59
CA TRP A 156 1.85 -3.24 -23.15
C TRP A 156 0.94 -4.42 -22.73
N GLU A 157 -0.29 -4.49 -23.22
CA GLU A 157 -1.20 -5.62 -22.95
C GLU A 157 -0.65 -6.98 -23.41
N ARG A 158 0.10 -7.02 -24.52
CA ARG A 158 0.79 -8.24 -24.98
C ARG A 158 2.02 -8.51 -24.13
N THR A 159 2.73 -7.48 -23.68
CA THR A 159 3.85 -7.62 -22.73
C THR A 159 3.35 -8.14 -21.39
N LEU A 160 2.24 -7.62 -20.85
CA LEU A 160 1.55 -8.15 -19.68
C LEU A 160 1.11 -9.60 -19.90
N SER A 161 0.51 -9.91 -21.05
CA SER A 161 0.11 -11.27 -21.41
C SER A 161 1.31 -12.22 -21.55
N ARG A 162 2.45 -11.73 -22.02
CA ARG A 162 3.71 -12.50 -22.05
C ARG A 162 4.33 -12.61 -20.67
N ARG A 163 4.22 -11.61 -19.79
CA ARG A 163 4.66 -11.67 -18.39
C ARG A 163 3.78 -12.59 -17.55
N THR A 164 2.49 -12.72 -17.87
CA THR A 164 1.59 -13.69 -17.23
C THR A 164 1.75 -15.10 -17.79
N ASN A 165 2.09 -15.26 -19.07
CA ASN A 165 2.34 -16.57 -19.71
C ASN A 165 3.79 -17.06 -19.62
N ALA A 166 4.76 -16.17 -19.45
CA ALA A 166 6.14 -16.50 -19.11
C ALA A 166 6.16 -16.81 -17.63
N ALA A 167 5.92 -18.09 -17.31
CA ALA A 167 6.08 -18.72 -16.00
C ALA A 167 6.00 -17.75 -14.82
N GLU A 168 4.83 -17.65 -14.18
CA GLU A 168 4.65 -17.04 -12.86
C GLU A 168 5.96 -17.09 -12.08
N SER A 169 6.51 -15.92 -11.75
CA SER A 169 7.89 -15.86 -11.31
C SER A 169 8.09 -16.83 -10.17
N GLU A 170 9.24 -17.51 -10.15
CA GLU A 170 9.52 -18.49 -9.11
C GLU A 170 9.25 -17.90 -7.72
N LEU A 171 9.51 -16.61 -7.55
CA LEU A 171 9.20 -15.86 -6.33
C LEU A 171 7.69 -15.78 -6.03
N THR A 172 6.83 -15.44 -7.00
CA THR A 172 5.38 -15.44 -6.80
C THR A 172 4.86 -16.82 -6.42
N ARG A 173 5.34 -17.88 -7.09
CA ARG A 173 5.00 -19.27 -6.73
C ARG A 173 5.46 -19.64 -5.32
N LEU A 174 6.65 -19.20 -4.92
CA LEU A 174 7.17 -19.45 -3.57
C LEU A 174 6.34 -18.75 -2.50
N ARG A 175 5.93 -17.50 -2.72
CA ARG A 175 5.06 -16.75 -1.81
C ARG A 175 3.70 -17.42 -1.64
N GLN A 176 3.08 -17.82 -2.75
CA GLN A 176 1.83 -18.56 -2.70
C GLN A 176 1.97 -19.88 -1.95
N ARG A 177 3.00 -20.68 -2.25
CA ARG A 177 3.28 -21.94 -1.55
C ARG A 177 3.55 -21.74 -0.06
N PHE A 178 4.27 -20.68 0.31
CA PHE A 178 4.51 -20.34 1.70
C PHE A 178 3.20 -20.04 2.43
N TRP A 179 2.38 -19.15 1.88
CA TRP A 179 1.11 -18.78 2.51
C TRP A 179 0.09 -19.92 2.53
N SER A 180 0.03 -20.75 1.49
CA SER A 180 -0.76 -21.98 1.52
C SER A 180 -0.34 -22.88 2.68
N ARG A 181 0.97 -23.12 2.85
CA ARG A 181 1.48 -23.91 3.99
C ARG A 181 1.14 -23.28 5.34
N TYR A 182 1.29 -21.96 5.47
CA TYR A 182 0.95 -21.25 6.70
C TYR A 182 -0.54 -21.40 7.05
N LEU A 183 -1.44 -21.23 6.07
CA LEU A 183 -2.89 -21.35 6.26
C LEU A 183 -3.33 -22.80 6.51
N ASP A 184 -2.68 -23.79 5.89
CA ASP A 184 -2.92 -25.21 6.16
C ASP A 184 -2.61 -25.57 7.62
N LEU A 185 -1.59 -24.93 8.21
CA LEU A 185 -1.19 -25.11 9.61
C LEU A 185 -2.01 -24.27 10.60
N ASN A 186 -2.63 -23.17 10.14
CA ASN A 186 -3.37 -22.21 10.97
C ASN A 186 -4.73 -21.86 10.33
N PRO A 187 -5.67 -22.83 10.25
CA PRO A 187 -6.92 -22.70 9.51
C PRO A 187 -7.88 -21.66 10.10
N GLU A 188 -7.65 -21.19 11.32
CA GLU A 188 -8.41 -20.11 11.95
C GLU A 188 -8.12 -18.73 11.35
N VAL A 189 -7.04 -18.59 10.59
CA VAL A 189 -6.68 -17.34 9.93
C VAL A 189 -7.43 -17.25 8.60
N PHE A 190 -8.51 -16.46 8.56
CA PHE A 190 -9.25 -16.19 7.32
C PHE A 190 -8.57 -15.06 6.53
N PRO A 191 -8.22 -15.27 5.24
CA PRO A 191 -7.53 -14.25 4.47
C PRO A 191 -8.49 -13.19 3.91
N PRO A 192 -7.96 -11.98 3.63
CA PRO A 192 -8.06 -11.46 2.28
C PRO A 192 -6.69 -11.60 1.61
N THR A 193 -6.61 -12.38 0.54
CA THR A 193 -5.37 -12.70 -0.18
C THR A 193 -5.02 -11.65 -1.24
N ARG A 194 -3.86 -10.99 -1.12
CA ARG A 194 -2.97 -10.71 -2.27
C ARG A 194 -1.55 -11.21 -1.94
N HIS A 195 -0.86 -11.69 -2.97
CA HIS A 195 0.17 -12.75 -2.96
C HIS A 195 1.34 -12.66 -1.98
N SER A 196 1.71 -11.49 -1.47
CA SER A 196 2.84 -11.30 -0.55
C SER A 196 2.47 -11.23 0.92
N ASN A 197 1.20 -10.96 1.26
CA ASN A 197 0.79 -10.64 2.62
C ASN A 197 -0.46 -11.41 3.09
N VAL A 198 -0.54 -11.65 4.40
CA VAL A 198 -1.76 -12.07 5.11
C VAL A 198 -2.16 -10.96 6.07
N TRP A 199 -3.41 -10.55 5.99
CA TRP A 199 -3.99 -9.50 6.84
C TRP A 199 -4.93 -10.10 7.86
N VAL A 200 -4.75 -9.74 9.13
CA VAL A 200 -5.53 -10.26 10.24
C VAL A 200 -6.12 -9.08 11.02
N PRO A 201 -7.45 -8.95 11.12
CA PRO A 201 -8.07 -7.97 12.01
C PRO A 201 -7.71 -8.25 13.47
N MET A 202 -7.30 -7.21 14.20
CA MET A 202 -6.91 -7.31 15.61
C MET A 202 -8.02 -6.92 16.57
N LEU A 203 -8.99 -6.12 16.12
CA LEU A 203 -10.16 -5.70 16.87
C LEU A 203 -11.43 -6.13 16.13
N SER A 204 -12.54 -6.34 16.85
CA SER A 204 -13.83 -6.69 16.24
C SER A 204 -14.35 -5.58 15.32
N SER A 205 -13.93 -4.33 15.55
CA SER A 205 -14.19 -3.17 14.69
C SER A 205 -13.52 -3.28 13.31
N GLY A 206 -12.47 -4.09 13.19
CA GLY A 206 -11.64 -4.20 11.99
C GLY A 206 -10.77 -2.97 11.71
N GLU A 207 -10.67 -2.03 12.66
CA GLU A 207 -9.94 -0.78 12.46
C GLU A 207 -8.41 -0.96 12.48
N VAL A 208 -7.93 -1.94 13.26
CA VAL A 208 -6.52 -2.33 13.33
C VAL A 208 -6.33 -3.66 12.61
N ILE A 209 -5.42 -3.67 11.65
CA ILE A 209 -5.03 -4.85 10.87
C ILE A 209 -3.56 -5.17 11.15
N LEU A 210 -3.27 -6.41 11.51
CA LEU A 210 -1.92 -6.98 11.45
C LEU A 210 -1.64 -7.42 10.01
N SER A 211 -0.65 -6.82 9.38
CA SER A 211 -0.14 -7.24 8.07
C SER A 211 1.11 -8.09 8.27
N MET A 212 1.07 -9.37 7.88
CA MET A 212 2.21 -10.28 7.86
C MET A 212 2.70 -10.41 6.41
N TYR A 213 4.00 -10.28 6.16
CA TYR A 213 4.58 -10.28 4.81
C TYR A 213 5.75 -11.26 4.67
N VAL A 214 5.93 -11.83 3.48
CA VAL A 214 7.14 -12.58 3.09
C VAL A 214 7.85 -11.94 1.90
N GLY A 215 9.11 -11.58 2.12
CA GLY A 215 9.96 -10.89 1.14
C GLY A 215 11.10 -11.74 0.62
N SER A 216 11.84 -11.21 -0.35
CA SER A 216 13.01 -11.85 -0.96
C SER A 216 14.27 -11.79 -0.10
N LYS A 217 14.29 -10.94 0.94
CA LYS A 217 15.41 -10.78 1.90
C LYS A 217 14.95 -10.94 3.35
N THR A 218 13.89 -10.21 3.70
CA THR A 218 13.31 -10.21 5.04
C THR A 218 11.82 -10.53 4.96
N SER A 219 11.29 -11.05 6.05
CA SER A 219 9.87 -11.31 6.25
C SER A 219 9.47 -10.71 7.59
N GLY A 220 8.22 -10.31 7.77
CA GLY A 220 7.86 -9.54 8.96
C GLY A 220 6.37 -9.35 9.19
N MET A 221 6.06 -8.55 10.19
CA MET A 221 4.69 -8.17 10.52
C MET A 221 4.64 -6.77 11.13
N PHE A 222 3.57 -6.04 10.88
CA PHE A 222 3.33 -4.69 11.41
C PHE A 222 1.83 -4.41 11.49
N LEU A 223 1.45 -3.46 12.33
CA LEU A 223 0.09 -2.96 12.44
C LEU A 223 -0.15 -1.83 11.45
N ARG A 224 -1.33 -1.82 10.84
CA ARG A 224 -1.81 -0.78 9.93
C ARG A 224 -3.31 -0.55 10.14
N GLY A 225 -3.80 0.56 9.62
CA GLY A 225 -5.23 0.79 9.52
C GLY A 225 -5.89 -0.07 8.43
N ARG A 226 -7.22 -0.01 8.39
CA ARG A 226 -8.04 -0.63 7.35
C ARG A 226 -7.62 -0.21 5.94
N TRP A 227 -8.06 -0.97 4.94
CA TRP A 227 -7.86 -0.59 3.55
C TRP A 227 -8.48 0.79 3.26
N GLY A 228 -7.71 1.69 2.64
CA GLY A 228 -8.11 3.08 2.36
C GLY A 228 -7.98 4.06 3.53
N SER A 229 -7.38 3.68 4.67
CA SER A 229 -6.97 4.64 5.71
C SER A 229 -5.47 4.94 5.64
N ASP A 230 -5.11 6.20 5.86
CA ASP A 230 -3.73 6.73 5.99
C ASP A 230 -2.91 6.15 7.16
N GLY A 231 -3.50 5.26 7.98
CA GLY A 231 -2.88 4.69 9.17
C GLY A 231 -2.66 5.68 10.32
N GLU A 232 -2.50 6.98 10.05
CA GLU A 232 -2.39 8.05 11.05
C GLU A 232 -3.62 8.10 11.97
N GLN A 233 -4.79 7.72 11.47
CA GLN A 233 -6.00 7.55 12.26
C GLN A 233 -5.82 6.59 13.46
N LEU A 234 -4.83 5.68 13.42
CA LEU A 234 -4.50 4.81 14.54
C LEU A 234 -3.62 5.48 15.59
N GLN A 235 -2.95 6.60 15.29
CA GLN A 235 -2.01 7.24 16.21
C GLN A 235 -2.61 7.53 17.59
N PRO A 236 -3.87 8.05 17.73
CA PRO A 236 -4.48 8.27 19.04
C PRO A 236 -4.65 6.96 19.82
N LEU A 237 -5.10 5.89 19.16
CA LEU A 237 -5.27 4.57 19.77
C LEU A 237 -3.92 3.98 20.21
N MET A 238 -2.91 4.06 19.34
CA MET A 238 -1.55 3.58 19.64
C MET A 238 -0.90 4.36 20.78
N HIS A 239 -1.17 5.67 20.89
CA HIS A 239 -0.69 6.50 21.98
C HIS A 239 -1.41 6.20 23.30
N GLN A 240 -2.74 6.06 23.25
CA GLN A 240 -3.58 5.74 24.40
C GLN A 240 -3.17 4.41 25.05
N HIS A 241 -2.79 3.42 24.24
CA HIS A 241 -2.41 2.08 24.70
C HIS A 241 -0.90 1.81 24.60
N ALA A 242 -0.06 2.85 24.54
CA ALA A 242 1.37 2.69 24.29
C ALA A 242 2.10 1.83 25.35
N GLU A 243 1.70 1.90 26.62
CA GLU A 243 2.33 1.13 27.70
C GLU A 243 2.14 -0.38 27.49
N ILE A 244 0.90 -0.84 27.30
CA ILE A 244 0.60 -2.27 27.10
C ILE A 244 1.14 -2.79 25.76
N LEU A 245 1.17 -1.94 24.73
CA LEU A 245 1.73 -2.29 23.42
C LEU A 245 3.26 -2.39 23.47
N ASP A 246 3.95 -1.44 24.12
CA ASP A 246 5.41 -1.47 24.27
C ASP A 246 5.88 -2.68 25.07
N ASP A 247 5.20 -2.98 26.19
CA ASP A 247 5.56 -4.11 27.05
C ASP A 247 5.45 -5.44 26.31
N ALA A 248 4.46 -5.58 25.43
CA ALA A 248 4.20 -6.82 24.72
C ALA A 248 4.94 -6.93 23.37
N LEU A 249 5.02 -5.84 22.61
CA LEU A 249 5.49 -5.83 21.22
C LEU A 249 6.86 -5.16 21.06
N GLY A 250 7.35 -4.50 22.11
CA GLY A 250 8.56 -3.69 22.09
C GLY A 250 8.28 -2.24 21.70
N PRO A 251 9.23 -1.33 21.92
CA PRO A 251 9.03 0.13 21.84
C PRO A 251 8.97 0.68 20.40
N ASN A 252 8.64 -0.15 19.40
CA ASN A 252 8.63 0.25 18.00
C ASN A 252 7.32 0.96 17.61
N ARG A 253 7.04 2.09 18.25
CA ARG A 253 5.73 2.75 18.20
C ARG A 253 5.34 3.30 16.83
N SER A 254 6.27 3.52 15.90
CA SER A 254 5.95 3.86 14.51
C SER A 254 7.15 3.53 13.63
N THR A 255 6.89 2.91 12.48
CA THR A 255 7.92 2.65 11.47
C THR A 255 7.80 3.60 10.27
N GLY A 256 7.01 4.66 10.39
CA GLY A 256 6.64 5.55 9.29
C GLY A 256 5.53 4.96 8.40
N GLY A 257 4.86 5.83 7.66
CA GLY A 257 3.83 5.45 6.68
C GLY A 257 2.61 4.74 7.27
N GLY A 258 2.04 5.25 8.37
CA GLY A 258 0.84 4.65 8.98
C GLY A 258 1.06 3.25 9.60
N HIS A 259 2.31 2.81 9.75
CA HIS A 259 2.68 1.50 10.30
C HIS A 259 3.19 1.58 11.74
N TYR A 260 2.76 0.63 12.57
CA TYR A 260 3.02 0.62 14.01
C TYR A 260 3.51 -0.75 14.49
N TYR A 261 4.38 -0.76 15.49
CA TYR A 261 4.89 -1.96 16.15
C TYR A 261 5.39 -3.02 15.17
N GLY A 262 6.18 -2.61 14.17
CA GLY A 262 6.73 -3.52 13.17
C GLY A 262 7.85 -4.40 13.72
N ILE A 263 7.83 -5.69 13.38
CA ILE A 263 8.95 -6.61 13.63
C ILE A 263 9.31 -7.33 12.34
N ALA A 264 10.61 -7.54 12.12
CA ALA A 264 11.13 -8.21 10.94
C ALA A 264 12.11 -9.31 11.34
N LYS A 265 12.22 -10.30 10.47
CA LYS A 265 13.14 -11.43 10.59
C LYS A 265 13.91 -11.58 9.27
N GLU A 266 15.22 -11.77 9.37
CA GLU A 266 16.11 -12.01 8.22
C GLU A 266 15.96 -13.43 7.67
N VAL A 267 14.78 -13.71 7.14
CA VAL A 267 14.45 -14.94 6.41
C VAL A 267 13.78 -14.54 5.12
N ALA A 268 14.41 -14.92 4.01
CA ALA A 268 13.85 -14.78 2.68
C ALA A 268 12.86 -15.92 2.39
N VAL A 269 11.78 -15.62 1.67
CA VAL A 269 10.83 -16.65 1.21
C VAL A 269 11.47 -17.70 0.31
N ARG A 270 12.61 -17.38 -0.32
CA ARG A 270 13.39 -18.31 -1.15
C ARG A 270 14.08 -19.41 -0.33
N ASP A 271 14.34 -19.17 0.96
CA ASP A 271 14.94 -20.16 1.84
C ASP A 271 13.87 -21.13 2.38
N GLN A 272 13.45 -22.06 1.53
CA GLN A 272 12.47 -23.09 1.86
C GLN A 272 12.85 -23.95 3.07
N SER A 273 14.16 -24.05 3.39
CA SER A 273 14.62 -24.83 4.54
C SER A 273 14.26 -24.20 5.88
N ARG A 274 14.02 -22.89 5.90
CA ARG A 274 13.67 -22.11 7.08
C ARG A 274 12.19 -21.73 7.15
N TRP A 275 11.35 -22.32 6.29
CA TRP A 275 9.92 -22.02 6.27
C TRP A 275 9.23 -22.39 7.58
N ASP A 276 9.57 -23.54 8.17
CA ASP A 276 8.96 -23.95 9.44
C ASP A 276 9.31 -22.97 10.57
N GLU A 277 10.59 -22.58 10.66
CA GLU A 277 11.06 -21.55 11.60
C GLU A 277 10.33 -20.20 11.40
N LEU A 278 10.11 -19.81 10.14
CA LEU A 278 9.43 -18.56 9.81
C LEU A 278 7.94 -18.61 10.14
N ILE A 279 7.26 -19.72 9.83
CA ILE A 279 5.85 -19.95 10.14
C ILE A 279 5.63 -19.95 11.66
N GLU A 280 6.47 -20.66 12.41
CA GLU A 280 6.41 -20.68 13.87
C GLU A 280 6.60 -19.28 14.47
N TRP A 281 7.57 -18.52 13.95
CA TRP A 281 7.81 -17.15 14.37
C TRP A 281 6.63 -16.22 14.03
N MET A 282 6.07 -16.35 12.82
CA MET A 282 4.92 -15.57 12.39
C MET A 282 3.69 -15.83 13.26
N GLU A 283 3.43 -17.10 13.57
CA GLU A 283 2.29 -17.48 14.38
C GLU A 283 2.45 -17.07 15.84
N ALA A 284 3.65 -17.22 16.41
CA ALA A 284 3.95 -16.73 17.75
C ALA A 284 3.80 -15.20 17.84
N GLY A 285 4.22 -14.47 16.80
CA GLY A 285 3.99 -13.05 16.67
C GLY A 285 2.51 -12.72 16.62
N ARG A 286 1.76 -13.28 15.66
CA ARG A 286 0.32 -13.06 15.48
C ARG A 286 -0.47 -13.24 16.77
N ARG A 287 -0.22 -14.32 17.52
CA ARG A 287 -0.87 -14.57 18.83
C ARG A 287 -0.57 -13.48 19.86
N ARG A 288 0.65 -12.94 19.85
CA ARG A 288 1.05 -11.85 20.74
C ARG A 288 0.33 -10.55 20.42
N TYR A 289 0.25 -10.16 19.14
CA TYR A 289 -0.56 -9.00 18.74
C TYR A 289 -2.03 -9.22 19.14
N ALA A 290 -2.60 -10.37 18.80
CA ALA A 290 -4.00 -10.68 19.11
C ALA A 290 -4.29 -10.67 20.62
N GLU A 291 -3.36 -11.13 21.46
CA GLU A 291 -3.49 -11.08 22.92
C GLU A 291 -3.62 -9.65 23.44
N VAL A 292 -2.73 -8.76 23.01
CA VAL A 292 -2.70 -7.37 23.46
C VAL A 292 -3.96 -6.64 23.02
N PHE A 293 -4.40 -6.83 21.78
CA PHE A 293 -5.61 -6.18 21.29
C PHE A 293 -6.88 -6.73 21.96
N ARG A 294 -6.92 -8.00 22.34
CA ARG A 294 -8.02 -8.53 23.16
C ARG A 294 -8.07 -7.87 24.54
N GLN A 295 -6.91 -7.60 25.14
CA GLN A 295 -6.84 -6.87 26.42
C GLN A 295 -7.32 -5.43 26.24
N ILE A 296 -6.92 -4.75 25.17
CA ILE A 296 -7.39 -3.39 24.83
C ILE A 296 -8.92 -3.35 24.65
N GLU A 297 -9.48 -4.32 23.94
CA GLU A 297 -10.92 -4.42 23.67
C GLU A 297 -11.72 -4.70 24.96
N ALA A 298 -11.22 -5.57 25.84
CA ALA A 298 -11.84 -5.87 27.13
C ALA A 298 -11.87 -4.64 28.07
N HIS A 299 -10.78 -3.88 28.16
CA HIS A 299 -10.73 -2.66 28.98
C HIS A 299 -11.67 -1.55 28.46
N SER A 300 -11.90 -1.52 27.15
CA SER A 300 -12.81 -0.56 26.53
C SER A 300 -14.29 -0.90 26.78
N ALA A 301 -14.62 -2.18 26.93
CA ALA A 301 -15.98 -2.65 27.25
C ALA A 301 -16.39 -2.37 28.72
N ASP A 302 -15.44 -2.41 29.66
CA ASP A 302 -15.68 -2.14 31.08
C ASP A 302 -15.87 -0.65 31.43
N THR A 303 -15.70 0.26 30.45
CA THR A 303 -15.77 1.72 30.66
C THR A 303 -17.10 2.33 30.21
N ILE A 304 -18.10 1.52 29.80
CA ILE A 304 -19.46 2.03 29.58
C ILE A 304 -20.09 2.28 30.95
N PRO A 305 -20.45 3.53 31.33
CA PRO A 305 -21.20 3.75 32.56
C PRO A 305 -22.56 3.09 32.42
N ASP A 306 -22.92 2.21 33.35
CA ASP A 306 -24.31 1.86 33.61
C ASP A 306 -25.08 3.17 33.81
N ASP A 307 -25.87 3.59 32.83
CA ASP A 307 -26.82 4.69 32.99
C ASP A 307 -27.98 4.18 33.86
N PRO A 308 -28.15 4.63 35.13
CA PRO A 308 -29.26 4.20 35.97
C PRO A 308 -30.56 4.96 35.62
N GLY A 309 -30.60 5.71 34.52
CA GLY A 309 -31.63 6.69 34.19
C GLY A 309 -32.84 6.16 33.42
N LEU A 310 -33.37 4.97 33.69
CA LEU A 310 -34.64 4.50 33.11
C LEU A 310 -35.50 3.70 34.10
N ALA A 311 -35.72 4.27 35.29
CA ALA A 311 -36.76 3.80 36.21
C ALA A 311 -37.32 4.97 37.04
N ALA A 312 -38.11 5.85 36.42
CA ALA A 312 -39.21 6.57 37.09
C ALA A 312 -39.91 7.57 36.13
N SER A 313 -41.00 7.14 35.48
CA SER A 313 -42.18 8.00 35.27
C SER A 313 -43.34 7.17 34.70
N ALA A 314 -43.96 6.37 35.56
CA ALA A 314 -45.33 5.91 35.38
C ALA A 314 -46.01 6.07 36.75
N ASP A 315 -46.67 7.22 36.93
CA ASP A 315 -47.81 7.50 37.82
C ASP A 315 -47.78 8.97 38.27
N ALA A 316 -48.54 9.81 37.56
CA ALA A 316 -49.37 10.93 38.06
C ALA A 316 -49.96 11.72 36.89
#